data_AF-A0A822H970-F1
#
_entry.id   AF-A0A822H970-F1
#
_cell.length_a   1.000
_cell.length_b   1.000
_cell.length_c   1.000
_cell.angle_alpha   90.00
_cell.angle_beta   90.00
_cell.angle_gamma   90.00
#
_symmetry.space_group_name_H-M   'P 1'
#
loop_
_entity.id
_entity.type
_entity.pdbx_description
1 polymer ?
#
loop_
_entity_poly.entity_id
_entity_poly.type
_entity_poly.pdbx_seq_one_letter_code
_entity_poly.pdbx_strand_id
1 'polypeptide(L)'
;MQTCAEHLPIEIWLTIFQYFEAHDLFHAFHNLNNYFNQILASNYLSFYVRLRETDNNHLQNSISPYWSDSVLNRIVHLRSLVQSRSYYFFEFLYWHVNKLIRLQSLSIKIYSRDAPYILFICQALKQLNVLEYLSLT
;
A
#
# COMPACT_ATOMS: atom_id res chain seq x y z
N MET A 1 25.13 18.79 -4.46
CA MET A 1 25.50 19.04 -3.06
C MET A 1 24.72 18.06 -2.22
N GLN A 2 25.38 17.14 -1.52
CA GLN A 2 24.69 16.10 -0.75
C GLN A 2 24.29 16.65 0.61
N THR A 3 23.07 16.39 1.04
CA THR A 3 22.61 16.75 2.38
C THR A 3 23.25 15.84 3.45
N CYS A 4 23.29 16.26 4.72
CA CYS A 4 23.73 15.39 5.82
C CYS A 4 22.93 14.06 5.86
N ALA A 5 21.69 14.08 5.40
CA ALA A 5 20.81 12.92 5.30
C ALA A 5 21.37 11.85 4.34
N GLU A 6 21.99 12.25 3.23
CA GLU A 6 22.57 11.34 2.22
C GLU A 6 23.88 10.67 2.69
N HIS A 7 24.47 11.14 3.79
CA HIS A 7 25.67 10.51 4.38
C HIS A 7 25.34 9.32 5.27
N LEU A 8 24.07 9.13 5.64
CA LEU A 8 23.66 7.97 6.41
C LEU A 8 23.69 6.70 5.53
N PRO A 9 24.10 5.54 6.09
CA PRO A 9 23.97 4.27 5.41
C PRO A 9 22.52 3.98 5.00
N ILE A 10 22.35 3.32 3.85
CA ILE A 10 21.01 3.00 3.31
C ILE A 10 20.21 2.13 4.28
N GLU A 11 20.87 1.27 5.06
CA GLU A 11 20.26 0.40 6.05
C GLU A 11 19.53 1.18 7.14
N ILE A 12 20.07 2.35 7.53
CA ILE A 12 19.42 3.25 8.49
C ILE A 12 18.15 3.82 7.87
N TRP A 13 18.20 4.29 6.62
CA TRP A 13 17.02 4.80 5.93
C TRP A 13 15.95 3.73 5.73
N LEU A 14 16.32 2.51 5.34
CA LEU A 14 15.40 1.39 5.23
C LEU A 14 14.73 1.09 6.56
N THR A 15 15.47 1.14 7.66
CA THR A 15 14.93 0.96 9.02
C THR A 15 13.97 2.09 9.39
N ILE A 16 14.32 3.35 9.11
CA ILE A 16 13.45 4.50 9.36
C ILE A 16 12.16 4.37 8.54
N PHE A 17 12.28 4.05 7.25
CA PHE A 17 11.14 3.98 6.33
C PHE A 17 10.15 2.86 6.69
N GLN A 18 10.57 1.81 7.39
CA GLN A 18 9.66 0.77 7.90
C GLN A 18 8.61 1.30 8.89
N TYR A 19 8.84 2.46 9.52
CA TYR A 19 7.90 3.07 10.46
C TYR A 19 6.83 3.94 9.79
N PHE A 20 6.92 4.16 8.48
CA PHE A 20 6.00 5.02 7.74
C PHE A 20 5.09 4.20 6.82
N GLU A 21 3.89 4.70 6.60
CA GLU A 21 3.03 4.16 5.56
C GLU A 21 3.55 4.61 4.17
N ALA A 22 3.30 3.79 3.15
CA ALA A 22 3.84 4.02 1.80
C ALA A 22 3.48 5.41 1.27
N HIS A 23 2.25 5.86 1.51
CA HIS A 23 1.78 7.17 1.07
C HIS A 23 2.60 8.33 1.69
N ASP A 24 2.91 8.26 2.99
CA ASP A 24 3.74 9.26 3.68
C ASP A 24 5.16 9.29 3.10
N LEU A 25 5.73 8.10 2.83
CA LEU A 25 7.05 7.98 2.22
C LEU A 25 7.10 8.60 0.83
N PHE A 26 6.16 8.25 -0.04
CA PHE A 26 6.12 8.81 -1.39
C PHE A 26 5.82 10.31 -1.35
N HIS A 27 4.93 10.78 -0.48
CA HIS A 27 4.65 12.21 -0.36
C HIS A 27 5.88 13.02 0.09
N ALA A 28 6.64 12.51 1.07
CA ALA A 28 7.77 13.24 1.64
C ALA A 28 9.08 13.11 0.84
N PHE A 29 9.34 11.95 0.23
CA PHE A 29 10.65 11.62 -0.33
C PHE A 29 10.66 11.42 -1.85
N HIS A 30 9.50 11.20 -2.50
CA HIS A 30 9.46 11.05 -3.95
C HIS A 30 9.84 12.36 -4.63
N ASN A 31 10.75 12.29 -5.61
CA ASN A 31 11.30 13.45 -6.32
C ASN A 31 12.04 14.46 -5.44
N LEU A 32 12.39 14.09 -4.19
CA LEU A 32 13.21 14.94 -3.33
C LEU A 32 14.64 15.04 -3.89
N ASN A 33 15.26 13.91 -4.19
CA ASN A 33 16.53 13.80 -4.91
C ASN A 33 16.73 12.36 -5.44
N ASN A 34 17.80 12.15 -6.22
CA ASN A 34 18.11 10.84 -6.80
C ASN A 34 18.42 9.77 -5.74
N TYR A 35 19.06 10.15 -4.63
CA TYR A 35 19.42 9.21 -3.56
C TYR A 35 18.18 8.60 -2.90
N PHE A 36 17.22 9.42 -2.46
CA PHE A 36 15.97 8.93 -1.88
C PHE A 36 15.08 8.23 -2.90
N ASN A 37 15.06 8.67 -4.16
CA ASN A 37 14.37 7.95 -5.22
C ASN A 37 14.94 6.54 -5.43
N GLN A 38 16.26 6.35 -5.32
CA GLN A 38 16.88 5.02 -5.37
C GLN A 38 16.48 4.15 -4.18
N ILE A 39 16.40 4.72 -2.98
CA ILE A 39 15.91 4.00 -1.79
C ILE A 39 14.44 3.60 -1.97
N LEU A 40 13.58 4.52 -2.40
CA LEU A 40 12.16 4.25 -2.65
C LEU A 40 11.95 3.23 -3.78
N ALA A 41 12.84 3.15 -4.76
CA ALA A 41 12.82 2.14 -5.82
C ALA A 41 13.41 0.79 -5.40
N SER A 42 14.06 0.71 -4.23
CA SER A 42 14.78 -0.47 -3.78
C SER A 42 13.86 -1.64 -3.41
N ASN A 43 14.23 -2.85 -3.85
CA ASN A 43 13.51 -4.08 -3.53
C ASN A 43 13.58 -4.50 -2.05
N TYR A 44 14.45 -3.86 -1.26
CA TYR A 44 14.60 -4.08 0.17
C TYR A 44 13.53 -3.38 1.00
N LEU A 45 12.86 -2.36 0.43
CA LEU A 45 11.82 -1.63 1.12
C LEU A 45 10.47 -2.36 0.99
N SER A 46 9.84 -2.62 2.13
CA SER A 46 8.50 -3.21 2.23
C SER A 46 7.48 -2.13 2.55
N PHE A 47 6.30 -2.22 1.97
CA PHE A 47 5.27 -1.19 2.09
C PHE A 47 4.09 -1.61 2.96
N TYR A 48 3.74 -0.71 3.86
CA TYR A 48 2.55 -0.74 4.68
C TYR A 48 1.55 0.28 4.14
N VAL A 49 0.37 -0.18 3.78
CA VAL A 49 -0.65 0.62 3.11
C VAL A 49 -1.92 0.58 3.92
N ARG A 50 -2.37 1.75 4.35
CA ARG A 50 -3.65 1.92 5.03
C ARG A 50 -4.51 2.90 4.27
N LEU A 51 -5.74 2.50 4.04
CA LEU A 51 -6.74 3.34 3.40
C LEU A 51 -7.54 4.02 4.47
N ARG A 52 -7.46 5.34 4.48
CA ARG A 52 -8.15 6.19 5.45
C ARG A 52 -9.18 7.03 4.71
N GLU A 53 -10.30 7.29 5.36
CA GLU A 53 -11.17 8.39 4.95
C GLU A 53 -10.42 9.69 5.25
N THR A 54 -10.22 10.53 4.24
CA THR A 54 -9.77 11.90 4.44
C THR A 54 -11.01 12.79 4.57
N ASP A 55 -11.07 13.62 5.61
CA ASP A 55 -12.21 14.49 5.93
C ASP A 55 -12.54 15.54 4.84
N ASN A 56 -11.69 15.68 3.83
CA ASN A 56 -11.90 16.60 2.72
C ASN A 56 -12.39 15.87 1.46
N ASN A 57 -13.38 16.46 0.78
CA ASN A 57 -13.95 16.01 -0.51
C ASN A 57 -12.93 15.79 -1.64
N HIS A 58 -11.66 16.15 -1.43
CA HIS A 58 -10.55 15.69 -2.24
C HIS A 58 -10.02 14.38 -1.66
N LEU A 59 -10.47 13.28 -2.25
CA LEU A 59 -9.74 12.03 -2.20
C LEU A 59 -8.32 12.28 -2.74
N GLN A 60 -7.35 12.53 -1.87
CA GLN A 60 -6.07 11.88 -2.10
C GLN A 60 -6.35 10.41 -1.85
N ASN A 61 -6.81 9.73 -2.91
CA ASN A 61 -6.99 8.29 -2.90
C ASN A 61 -5.66 7.71 -2.40
N SER A 62 -5.66 7.15 -1.20
CA SER A 62 -4.50 6.49 -0.59
C SER A 62 -4.06 5.26 -1.42
N ILE A 63 -4.88 4.88 -2.40
CA ILE A 63 -4.52 4.09 -3.58
C ILE A 63 -4.53 5.02 -4.79
N SER A 64 -3.36 5.34 -5.33
CA SER A 64 -3.35 5.79 -6.71
C SER A 64 -3.58 4.56 -7.59
N PRO A 65 -4.54 4.57 -8.53
CA PRO A 65 -4.67 3.51 -9.53
C PRO A 65 -3.44 3.41 -10.45
N TYR A 66 -2.49 4.34 -10.30
CA TYR A 66 -1.25 4.43 -11.06
C TYR A 66 -0.01 3.96 -10.27
N TRP A 67 -0.18 3.22 -9.17
CA TRP A 67 0.98 2.59 -8.54
C TRP A 67 1.63 1.62 -9.51
N SER A 68 2.94 1.76 -9.69
CA SER A 68 3.69 0.87 -10.57
C SER A 68 3.74 -0.54 -10.01
N ASP A 69 3.91 -1.53 -10.88
CA ASP A 69 4.10 -2.94 -10.49
C ASP A 69 5.22 -3.10 -9.44
N SER A 70 6.28 -2.30 -9.53
CA SER A 70 7.37 -2.30 -8.53
C SER A 70 6.88 -1.93 -7.13
N VAL A 71 5.96 -0.97 -7.00
CA VAL A 71 5.37 -0.60 -5.71
C VAL A 71 4.41 -1.68 -5.24
N LEU A 72 3.51 -2.13 -6.12
CA LEU A 72 2.51 -3.16 -5.81
C LEU A 72 3.14 -4.46 -5.31
N ASN A 73 4.20 -4.92 -5.98
CA ASN A 73 4.94 -6.13 -5.62
C ASN A 73 5.63 -6.05 -4.25
N ARG A 74 5.74 -4.86 -3.66
CA ARG A 74 6.41 -4.61 -2.37
C ARG A 74 5.43 -4.32 -1.23
N ILE A 75 4.12 -4.33 -1.50
CA ILE A 75 3.10 -4.21 -0.45
C ILE A 75 3.07 -5.51 0.34
N VAL A 76 3.34 -5.40 1.64
CA VAL A 76 3.33 -6.54 2.58
C VAL A 76 2.11 -6.49 3.49
N HIS A 77 1.67 -5.29 3.86
CA HIS A 77 0.47 -5.09 4.66
C HIS A 77 -0.48 -4.13 3.96
N LEU A 78 -1.73 -4.56 3.80
CA LEU A 78 -2.80 -3.76 3.23
C LEU A 78 -4.02 -3.77 4.16
N ARG A 79 -4.45 -2.58 4.56
CA ARG A 79 -5.59 -2.41 5.48
C ARG A 79 -6.57 -1.38 4.97
N SER A 80 -7.84 -1.76 4.88
CA SER A 80 -8.94 -0.81 4.65
C SER A 80 -9.58 -0.38 5.98
N LEU A 81 -9.61 0.92 6.24
CA LEU A 81 -10.41 1.52 7.33
C LEU A 81 -11.62 2.30 6.79
N VAL A 82 -11.79 2.35 5.48
CA VAL A 82 -12.78 3.20 4.82
C VAL A 82 -14.16 2.59 4.95
N GLN A 83 -15.13 3.36 5.46
CA GLN A 83 -16.52 2.89 5.54
C GLN A 83 -17.25 3.24 4.25
N SER A 84 -17.36 4.53 3.95
CA SER A 84 -18.23 5.12 2.93
C SER A 84 -17.85 4.79 1.49
N ARG A 85 -16.60 4.35 1.26
CA ARG A 85 -16.03 4.10 -0.07
C ARG A 85 -15.23 2.79 -0.15
N SER A 86 -15.72 1.76 0.52
CA SER A 86 -15.22 0.38 0.48
C SER A 86 -15.06 -0.15 -0.95
N TYR A 87 -15.90 0.28 -1.91
CA TYR A 87 -15.82 -0.15 -3.31
C TYR A 87 -14.47 0.15 -3.97
N TYR A 88 -13.83 1.29 -3.71
CA TYR A 88 -12.51 1.60 -4.29
C TYR A 88 -11.44 0.61 -3.84
N PHE A 89 -11.56 0.13 -2.60
CA PHE A 89 -10.65 -0.88 -2.10
C PHE A 89 -10.87 -2.23 -2.81
N PHE A 90 -12.13 -2.60 -3.02
CA PHE A 90 -12.45 -3.84 -3.75
C PHE A 90 -12.04 -3.76 -5.21
N GLU A 91 -12.25 -2.62 -5.87
CA GLU A 91 -11.73 -2.38 -7.22
C GLU A 91 -10.21 -2.49 -7.24
N PHE A 92 -9.51 -1.85 -6.30
CA PHE A 92 -8.04 -1.97 -6.22
C PHE A 92 -7.59 -3.41 -6.09
N LEU A 93 -8.19 -4.17 -5.16
CA LEU A 93 -7.88 -5.59 -5.01
C LEU A 93 -8.18 -6.34 -6.30
N TYR A 94 -9.35 -6.14 -6.90
CA TYR A 94 -9.73 -6.79 -8.15
C TYR A 94 -8.72 -6.55 -9.28
N TRP A 95 -8.27 -5.30 -9.45
CA TRP A 95 -7.35 -4.92 -10.53
C TRP A 95 -5.90 -5.33 -10.27
N HIS A 96 -5.45 -5.32 -9.02
CA HIS A 96 -4.02 -5.41 -8.70
C HIS A 96 -3.61 -6.66 -7.91
N VAL A 97 -4.54 -7.54 -7.54
CA VAL A 97 -4.24 -8.70 -6.68
C VAL A 97 -3.10 -9.59 -7.22
N ASN A 98 -3.02 -9.77 -8.53
CA ASN A 98 -1.96 -10.54 -9.18
C ASN A 98 -0.56 -9.89 -9.07
N LYS A 99 -0.50 -8.60 -8.72
CA LYS A 99 0.73 -7.85 -8.43
C LYS A 99 1.03 -7.79 -6.94
N LEU A 100 0.13 -8.22 -6.05
CA LEU A 100 0.34 -8.20 -4.60
C LEU A 100 1.11 -9.45 -4.14
N ILE A 101 2.23 -9.77 -4.81
CA ILE A 101 2.96 -11.04 -4.67
C ILE A 101 3.68 -11.21 -3.32
N ARG A 102 3.82 -10.13 -2.54
CA ARG A 102 4.42 -10.14 -1.19
C ARG A 102 3.41 -9.84 -0.09
N LEU A 103 2.11 -9.77 -0.42
CA LEU A 103 1.10 -9.38 0.56
C LEU A 103 0.88 -10.48 1.59
N GLN A 104 1.45 -10.30 2.77
CA GLN A 104 1.35 -11.23 3.89
C GLN A 104 0.14 -10.96 4.77
N SER A 105 -0.36 -9.72 4.80
CA SER A 105 -1.44 -9.33 5.71
C SER A 105 -2.46 -8.45 5.02
N LEU A 106 -3.72 -8.89 5.06
CA LEU A 106 -4.86 -8.19 4.49
C LEU A 106 -5.95 -8.00 5.56
N SER A 107 -6.35 -6.76 5.79
CA SER A 107 -7.47 -6.44 6.67
C SER A 107 -8.52 -5.65 5.91
N ILE A 108 -9.72 -6.23 5.86
CA ILE A 108 -10.86 -5.73 5.09
C ILE A 108 -12.01 -5.51 6.06
N LYS A 109 -12.61 -4.33 5.98
CA LYS A 109 -13.88 -4.06 6.64
C LYS A 109 -15.02 -4.20 5.63
N ILE A 110 -15.96 -5.10 5.88
CA ILE A 110 -17.06 -5.45 4.97
C ILE A 110 -18.38 -4.99 5.61
N TYR A 111 -19.13 -4.17 4.87
CA TYR A 111 -20.45 -3.70 5.28
C TYR A 111 -21.55 -4.42 4.50
N SER A 112 -22.80 -4.33 4.98
CA SER A 112 -23.97 -4.92 4.28
C SER A 112 -24.12 -4.42 2.84
N ARG A 113 -23.80 -3.14 2.59
CA ARG A 113 -23.79 -2.53 1.25
C ARG A 113 -22.74 -3.14 0.30
N ASP A 114 -21.75 -3.84 0.83
CA ASP A 114 -20.65 -4.43 0.05
C ASP A 114 -20.98 -5.83 -0.46
N ALA A 115 -22.17 -6.36 -0.16
CA ALA A 115 -22.64 -7.67 -0.62
C ALA A 115 -22.38 -7.95 -2.12
N PRO A 116 -22.58 -6.99 -3.05
CA PRO A 116 -22.29 -7.21 -4.46
C PRO A 116 -20.81 -7.51 -4.77
N TYR A 117 -19.88 -7.05 -3.92
CA TYR A 117 -18.43 -7.17 -4.14
C TYR A 117 -17.80 -8.39 -3.47
N ILE A 118 -18.55 -9.13 -2.63
CA ILE A 118 -18.03 -10.29 -1.88
C ILE A 118 -17.43 -11.34 -2.82
N LEU A 119 -18.07 -11.60 -3.97
CA LEU A 119 -17.55 -12.56 -4.95
C LEU A 119 -16.19 -12.12 -5.52
N PHE A 120 -15.99 -10.82 -5.78
CA PHE A 120 -14.71 -10.29 -6.24
C PHE A 120 -13.63 -10.43 -5.17
N ILE A 121 -13.97 -10.17 -3.91
CA ILE A 121 -13.05 -10.37 -2.79
C ILE A 121 -12.64 -11.85 -2.72
N CYS A 122 -13.60 -12.78 -2.76
CA CYS A 122 -13.30 -14.20 -2.72
C CYS A 122 -12.41 -14.64 -3.90
N GLN A 123 -12.61 -14.09 -5.10
CA GLN A 123 -11.76 -14.36 -6.26
C GLN A 123 -10.35 -13.78 -6.10
N ALA A 124 -10.21 -12.58 -5.54
CA ALA A 124 -8.93 -11.97 -5.25
C ALA A 124 -8.17 -12.77 -4.18
N LEU A 125 -8.82 -13.13 -3.08
CA LEU A 125 -8.21 -13.91 -2.00
C LEU A 125 -7.63 -15.24 -2.48
N LYS A 126 -8.24 -15.89 -3.48
CA LYS A 126 -7.71 -17.12 -4.09
C LYS A 126 -6.37 -16.93 -4.82
N GLN A 127 -6.02 -15.71 -5.21
CA GLN A 127 -4.77 -15.41 -5.93
C GLN A 127 -3.62 -15.03 -4.97
N LEU A 128 -3.93 -14.75 -3.70
CA LEU A 128 -2.97 -14.32 -2.70
C LEU A 128 -2.29 -15.52 -2.01
N ASN A 129 -1.35 -16.14 -2.72
CA ASN A 129 -0.70 -17.39 -2.28
C ASN A 129 0.17 -17.23 -1.02
N VAL A 130 0.61 -16.01 -0.69
CA VAL A 130 1.52 -15.72 0.43
C VAL A 130 0.81 -15.03 1.60
N LEU A 131 -0.52 -14.99 1.59
CA LEU A 131 -1.30 -14.35 2.64
C LEU A 131 -1.23 -15.18 3.93
N GLU A 132 -0.61 -14.63 4.95
CA GLU A 132 -0.47 -15.25 6.27
C GLU A 132 -1.58 -14.81 7.23
N TYR A 133 -2.07 -13.57 7.07
CA TYR A 133 -3.09 -12.99 7.93
C TYR A 133 -4.24 -12.37 7.13
N LEU A 134 -5.46 -12.82 7.41
CA LEU A 134 -6.70 -12.26 6.87
C LEU A 134 -7.61 -11.83 8.03
N SER A 135 -7.99 -10.55 8.05
CA SER A 135 -8.99 -10.02 8.96
C SER A 135 -10.18 -9.50 8.17
N LEU A 136 -11.35 -10.11 8.41
CA LEU A 136 -12.63 -9.66 7.87
C LEU A 136 -13.47 -9.16 9.05
N THR A 137 -13.76 -7.85 9.06
CA THR A 137 -14.49 -7.16 10.16
C THR A 137 -15.71 -6.42 9.66
#